data_AF-Q03N99-F1
#
_entry.id   AF-Q03N99-F1
#
_cell.length_a   1.000
_cell.length_b   1.000
_cell.length_c   1.000
_cell.angle_alpha   90.00
_cell.angle_beta   90.00
_cell.angle_gamma   90.00
#
_symmetry.space_group_name_H-M   'P 1'
#
loop_
_entity.id
_entity.type
_entity.pdbx_description
1 polymer ?
#
loop_
_entity_poly.entity_id
_entity_poly.type
_entity_poly.pdbx_seq_one_letter_code
_entity_poly.pdbx_strand_id
1 'polypeptide(L)'
;MSDLFKQETTASKLIEFGMLRHVADDIADRDDDHPERQMIFQGQGKILLALMQEDHLAQKELAERLNLTAQSTAEFVRKLEKKGFVTRMKSPTDQRVTVVSITDAGRKETTKNVQQIPPFLTILDDTELDQLAHILDKVNQHMYEEVNAANPTWFNKFHQVIMNRMLSQLHSGEDR
;
A
#
# COMPACT_ATOMS: atom_id res chain seq x y z
N MET A 1 8.06 -12.53 -27.78
CA MET A 1 6.66 -13.01 -27.64
C MET A 1 6.66 -14.15 -26.65
N SER A 2 5.88 -14.03 -25.57
CA SER A 2 5.68 -15.13 -24.62
C SER A 2 4.83 -16.22 -25.27
N ASP A 3 5.13 -17.46 -24.92
CA ASP A 3 4.34 -18.63 -25.31
C ASP A 3 2.88 -18.48 -24.86
N LEU A 4 1.93 -18.62 -25.80
CA LEU A 4 0.50 -18.47 -25.56
C LEU A 4 0.02 -19.42 -24.45
N PHE A 5 0.57 -20.64 -24.41
CA PHE A 5 0.23 -21.61 -23.37
C PHE A 5 0.67 -21.15 -21.97
N LYS A 6 1.82 -20.46 -21.88
CA LYS A 6 2.27 -19.86 -20.61
C LYS A 6 1.38 -18.70 -20.20
N GLN A 7 0.87 -17.92 -21.16
CA GLN A 7 -0.08 -16.85 -20.87
C GLN A 7 -1.41 -17.40 -20.32
N GLU A 8 -1.98 -18.41 -20.95
CA GLU A 8 -3.23 -19.06 -20.48
C GLU A 8 -3.07 -19.69 -19.09
N THR A 9 -1.96 -20.38 -18.87
CA THR A 9 -1.65 -21.00 -17.57
C THR A 9 -1.52 -19.92 -16.48
N THR A 10 -0.83 -18.82 -16.79
CA THR A 10 -0.66 -17.70 -15.85
C THR A 10 -1.98 -17.01 -15.55
N ALA A 11 -2.81 -16.77 -16.57
CA ALA A 11 -4.14 -16.18 -16.39
C ALA A 11 -5.03 -17.05 -15.50
N SER A 12 -5.00 -18.38 -15.69
CA SER A 12 -5.75 -19.33 -14.87
C SER A 12 -5.35 -19.25 -13.40
N LYS A 13 -4.04 -19.18 -13.12
CA LYS A 13 -3.50 -19.01 -11.75
C LYS A 13 -3.93 -17.69 -11.11
N LEU A 14 -3.95 -16.59 -11.87
CA LEU A 14 -4.40 -15.29 -11.37
C LEU A 14 -5.89 -15.29 -11.00
N ILE A 15 -6.72 -15.95 -11.83
CA ILE A 15 -8.15 -16.13 -11.56
C ILE A 15 -8.36 -16.96 -10.30
N GLU A 16 -7.68 -18.11 -10.19
CA GLU A 16 -7.72 -18.98 -9.01
C GLU A 16 -7.30 -18.22 -7.74
N PHE A 17 -6.19 -17.48 -7.80
CA PHE A 17 -5.74 -16.64 -6.70
C PHE A 17 -6.79 -15.60 -6.28
N GLY A 18 -7.45 -14.95 -7.24
CA GLY A 18 -8.53 -13.99 -6.97
C GLY A 18 -9.74 -14.64 -6.28
N MET A 19 -10.13 -15.84 -6.71
CA MET A 19 -11.21 -16.59 -6.08
C MET A 19 -10.84 -17.02 -4.65
N LEU A 20 -9.65 -17.59 -4.46
CA LEU A 20 -9.16 -18.02 -3.15
C LEU A 20 -9.01 -16.84 -2.17
N ARG A 21 -8.57 -15.68 -2.66
CA ARG A 21 -8.56 -14.44 -1.88
C ARG A 21 -9.95 -14.10 -1.36
N HIS A 22 -10.93 -14.05 -2.27
CA HIS A 22 -12.30 -13.67 -1.89
C HIS A 22 -12.89 -14.64 -0.87
N VAL A 23 -12.67 -15.95 -1.05
CA VAL A 23 -13.12 -16.97 -0.08
C VAL A 23 -12.39 -16.82 1.27
N ALA A 24 -11.09 -16.56 1.26
CA ALA A 24 -10.33 -16.36 2.49
C ALA A 24 -10.78 -15.11 3.27
N ASP A 25 -11.10 -14.03 2.55
CA ASP A 25 -11.61 -12.79 3.13
C ASP A 25 -13.02 -13.01 3.71
N ASP A 26 -13.91 -13.71 2.98
CA ASP A 26 -15.25 -14.07 3.45
C ASP A 26 -15.23 -14.98 4.68
N ILE A 27 -14.21 -15.84 4.82
CA ILE A 27 -13.99 -16.67 6.01
C ILE A 27 -13.49 -15.80 7.17
N ALA A 28 -12.57 -14.87 6.91
CA ALA A 28 -12.03 -13.97 7.91
C ALA A 28 -13.08 -12.98 8.45
N ASP A 29 -13.99 -12.50 7.60
CA ASP A 29 -15.08 -11.58 7.99
C ASP A 29 -16.18 -12.25 8.85
N ARG A 30 -16.19 -13.59 8.92
CA ARG A 30 -17.12 -14.34 9.79
C ARG A 30 -16.61 -14.55 11.21
N ASP A 31 -15.31 -14.37 11.45
CA ASP A 31 -14.68 -14.30 12.78
C ASP A 31 -14.49 -12.81 13.14
N ASP A 32 -15.53 -12.19 13.68
CA ASP A 32 -15.57 -10.77 14.06
C ASP A 32 -14.57 -10.48 15.21
N ASP A 33 -13.41 -9.91 14.88
CA ASP A 33 -12.70 -8.93 15.74
C ASP A 33 -11.64 -8.05 15.02
N HIS A 34 -11.29 -8.27 13.73
CA HIS A 34 -10.15 -7.56 13.11
C HIS A 34 -10.42 -6.96 11.72
N PRO A 35 -11.14 -5.83 11.61
CA PRO A 35 -11.29 -5.07 10.37
C PRO A 35 -9.99 -4.38 9.88
N GLU A 36 -8.87 -4.52 10.60
CA GLU A 36 -7.65 -3.73 10.38
C GLU A 36 -6.54 -4.46 9.58
N ARG A 37 -6.77 -5.70 9.11
CA ARG A 37 -5.77 -6.51 8.36
C ARG A 37 -5.21 -5.84 7.10
N GLN A 38 -5.92 -4.87 6.53
CA GLN A 38 -5.53 -4.23 5.28
C GLN A 38 -4.68 -2.94 5.46
N MET A 39 -4.48 -2.45 6.70
CA MET A 39 -3.97 -1.09 6.93
C MET A 39 -2.50 -0.85 6.54
N ILE A 40 -1.63 -1.87 6.54
CA ILE A 40 -0.20 -1.63 6.27
C ILE A 40 0.07 -1.37 4.79
N PHE A 41 -0.55 -2.15 3.91
CA PHE A 41 -0.17 -2.17 2.49
C PHE A 41 -0.86 -1.07 1.68
N GLN A 42 -1.52 -0.12 2.35
CA GLN A 42 -2.34 0.91 1.74
C GLN A 42 -2.11 2.27 2.40
N GLY A 43 -2.14 3.34 1.59
CA GLY A 43 -2.07 4.74 2.06
C GLY A 43 -0.96 5.04 3.06
N GLN A 44 -1.35 5.33 4.31
CA GLN A 44 -0.48 5.72 5.43
C GLN A 44 0.47 4.60 5.89
N GLY A 45 0.05 3.33 5.82
CA GLY A 45 0.87 2.21 6.27
C GLY A 45 2.14 2.04 5.43
N LYS A 46 2.05 2.32 4.12
CA LYS A 46 3.22 2.31 3.22
C LYS A 46 4.27 3.36 3.60
N ILE A 47 3.84 4.52 4.08
CA ILE A 47 4.75 5.57 4.56
C ILE A 47 5.48 5.12 5.81
N LEU A 48 4.76 4.53 6.77
CA LEU A 48 5.38 4.03 8.00
C LEU A 48 6.35 2.86 7.73
N LEU A 49 6.02 1.95 6.80
CA LEU A 49 6.93 0.90 6.37
C LEU A 49 8.20 1.47 5.71
N ALA A 50 8.05 2.41 4.77
CA ALA A 50 9.18 3.03 4.11
C ALA A 50 10.11 3.73 5.11
N LEU A 51 9.53 4.47 6.08
CA LEU A 51 10.30 5.13 7.14
C LEU A 51 10.90 4.16 8.16
N MET A 52 10.34 2.96 8.32
CA MET A 52 10.97 1.91 9.12
C MET A 52 12.19 1.30 8.44
N GLN A 53 12.14 1.14 7.12
CA GLN A 53 13.27 0.66 6.32
C GLN A 53 14.39 1.72 6.25
N GLU A 54 14.02 2.97 6.01
CA GLU A 54 14.94 4.10 5.98
C GLU A 54 14.26 5.35 6.53
N ASP A 55 14.76 5.84 7.67
CA ASP A 55 14.18 7.01 8.33
C ASP A 55 14.69 8.32 7.70
N HIS A 56 14.09 9.46 8.08
CA HIS A 56 14.50 10.79 7.64
C HIS A 56 14.42 11.03 6.12
N LEU A 57 13.38 10.51 5.49
CA LEU A 57 13.18 10.65 4.04
C LEU A 57 12.54 12.00 3.68
N ALA A 58 12.95 12.55 2.54
CA ALA A 58 12.25 13.70 1.97
C ALA A 58 10.83 13.28 1.55
N GLN A 59 9.86 14.17 1.74
CA GLN A 59 8.47 13.86 1.36
C GLN A 59 8.32 13.58 -0.15
N LYS A 60 9.16 14.21 -0.98
CA LYS A 60 9.23 13.93 -2.42
C LYS A 60 9.74 12.52 -2.70
N GLU A 61 10.75 12.09 -1.97
CA GLU A 61 11.33 10.76 -2.09
C GLU A 61 10.36 9.66 -1.65
N LEU A 62 9.59 9.90 -0.58
CA LEU A 62 8.48 9.03 -0.19
C LEU A 62 7.45 8.88 -1.32
N ALA A 63 7.10 9.98 -1.99
CA ALA A 63 6.16 9.96 -3.11
C ALA A 63 6.70 9.11 -4.28
N GLU A 64 7.98 9.27 -4.63
CA GLU A 64 8.64 8.53 -5.69
C GLU A 64 8.76 7.03 -5.36
N ARG A 65 9.30 6.69 -4.18
CA ARG A 65 9.47 5.30 -3.73
C ARG A 65 8.16 4.52 -3.66
N LEU A 66 7.08 5.18 -3.25
CA LEU A 66 5.79 4.54 -3.03
C LEU A 66 4.85 4.65 -4.24
N ASN A 67 5.32 5.24 -5.34
CA ASN A 67 4.51 5.55 -6.53
C ASN A 67 3.19 6.29 -6.17
N LEU A 68 3.30 7.28 -5.29
CA LEU A 68 2.19 8.11 -4.82
C LEU A 68 2.28 9.51 -5.43
N THR A 69 1.13 10.16 -5.58
CA THR A 69 1.12 11.59 -5.94
C THR A 69 1.66 12.44 -4.78
N ALA A 70 2.23 13.60 -5.09
CA ALA A 70 2.69 14.54 -4.06
C ALA A 70 1.56 14.96 -3.11
N GLN A 71 0.34 15.13 -3.64
CA GLN A 71 -0.84 15.49 -2.86
C GLN A 71 -1.26 14.37 -1.90
N SER A 72 -1.36 13.13 -2.39
CA SER A 72 -1.69 11.96 -1.55
C SER A 72 -0.65 11.77 -0.46
N THR A 73 0.64 11.88 -0.80
CA THR A 73 1.74 11.76 0.15
C THR A 73 1.64 12.83 1.25
N ALA A 74 1.35 14.08 0.89
CA ALA A 74 1.18 15.17 1.85
C ALA A 74 0.02 14.92 2.82
N GLU A 75 -1.13 14.46 2.30
CA GLU A 75 -2.30 14.11 3.11
C GLU A 75 -1.99 12.96 4.07
N PHE A 76 -1.34 11.90 3.59
CA PHE A 76 -0.98 10.76 4.43
C PHE A 76 0.02 11.13 5.53
N VAL A 77 1.08 11.88 5.21
CA VAL A 77 2.05 12.33 6.21
C VAL A 77 1.37 13.23 7.25
N ARG A 78 0.48 14.13 6.83
CA ARG A 78 -0.26 15.01 7.76
C ARG A 78 -1.13 14.21 8.73
N LYS A 79 -1.80 13.18 8.25
CA LYS A 79 -2.63 12.30 9.10
C LYS A 79 -1.79 11.49 10.08
N LEU A 80 -0.65 10.95 9.63
CA LEU A 80 0.30 10.24 10.48
C LEU A 80 0.91 11.16 11.56
N GLU A 81 1.21 12.40 11.21
CA GLU A 81 1.72 13.40 12.16
C GLU A 81 0.64 13.75 13.21
N LYS A 82 -0.62 13.93 12.80
CA LYS A 82 -1.74 14.14 13.73
C LYS A 82 -1.90 12.97 14.72
N LYS A 83 -1.61 11.74 14.27
CA LYS A 83 -1.61 10.53 15.11
C LYS A 83 -0.35 10.39 15.98
N GLY A 84 0.65 11.27 15.81
CA GLY A 84 1.92 11.22 16.53
C GLY A 84 2.86 10.11 16.05
N PHE A 85 2.62 9.52 14.88
CA PHE A 85 3.40 8.41 14.33
C PHE A 85 4.60 8.87 13.49
N VAL A 86 4.56 10.09 12.98
CA VAL A 86 5.68 10.72 12.27
C VAL A 86 5.85 12.16 12.72
N THR A 87 7.02 12.73 12.47
CA THR A 87 7.31 14.17 12.60
C THR A 87 7.73 14.75 11.25
N ARG A 88 7.47 16.04 11.05
CA ARG A 88 7.97 16.79 9.89
C ARG A 88 8.90 17.90 10.34
N MET A 89 10.03 18.00 9.65
CA MET A 89 10.97 19.10 9.83
C MET A 89 11.41 19.66 8.49
N LYS A 90 11.71 20.96 8.45
CA LYS A 90 12.41 21.54 7.30
C LYS A 90 13.83 21.00 7.27
N SER A 91 14.31 20.67 6.07
CA SER A 91 15.71 20.25 5.93
C SER A 91 16.64 21.38 6.38
N PRO A 92 17.71 21.07 7.14
CA PRO A 92 18.71 22.07 7.52
C PRO A 92 19.52 22.58 6.32
N THR A 93 19.57 21.84 5.21
CA THR A 93 20.32 22.20 3.99
C THR A 93 19.46 22.90 2.94
N ASP A 94 18.15 22.66 2.92
CA ASP A 94 17.19 23.35 2.04
C ASP A 94 15.81 23.46 2.69
N GLN A 95 15.42 24.67 3.11
CA GLN A 95 14.13 24.91 3.77
C GLN A 95 12.90 24.65 2.87
N ARG A 96 13.08 24.47 1.56
CA ARG A 96 12.02 24.04 0.64
C ARG A 96 11.71 22.56 0.81
N VAL A 97 12.68 21.77 1.25
CA VAL A 97 12.52 20.33 1.49
C VAL A 97 11.91 20.10 2.87
N THR A 98 10.92 19.21 2.91
CA THR A 98 10.34 18.72 4.16
C THR A 98 10.77 17.27 4.34
N VAL A 99 11.44 17.02 5.46
CA VAL A 99 11.92 15.70 5.88
C VAL A 99 10.89 15.12 6.84
N VAL A 100 10.52 13.86 6.61
CA VAL A 100 9.59 13.10 7.43
C VAL A 100 10.39 12.07 8.21
N SER A 101 10.12 11.94 9.52
CA SER A 101 10.78 10.94 10.37
C SER A 101 9.74 10.13 11.14
N ILE A 102 9.97 8.84 11.34
CA ILE A 102 9.06 7.99 12.13
C ILE A 102 9.34 8.15 13.63
N THR A 103 8.28 8.17 14.44
CA THR A 103 8.40 8.21 15.91
C THR A 103 8.43 6.80 16.49
N ASP A 104 8.78 6.67 17.78
CA ASP A 104 8.64 5.39 18.49
C ASP A 104 7.20 4.87 18.51
N ALA A 105 6.22 5.76 18.59
CA ALA A 105 4.81 5.40 18.49
C ALA A 105 4.49 4.86 17.08
N GLY A 106 5.01 5.50 16.03
CA GLY A 106 4.90 5.02 14.66
C GLY A 106 5.55 3.64 14.48
N ARG A 107 6.76 3.42 15.00
CA ARG A 107 7.46 2.13 14.92
C ARG A 107 6.68 1.01 15.60
N LYS A 108 6.12 1.27 16.80
CA LYS A 108 5.27 0.31 17.51
C LYS A 108 4.01 0.00 16.73
N GLU A 109 3.37 1.01 16.17
CA GLU A 109 2.16 0.84 15.37
C GLU A 109 2.42 -0.01 14.12
N THR A 110 3.51 0.27 13.40
CA THR A 110 3.88 -0.55 12.25
C THR A 110 4.16 -1.98 12.66
N THR A 111 4.85 -2.22 13.78
CA THR A 111 5.19 -3.58 14.24
C THR A 111 3.96 -4.37 14.69
N LYS A 112 2.98 -3.73 15.34
CA LYS A 112 1.69 -4.35 15.66
C LYS A 112 0.97 -4.78 14.39
N ASN A 113 0.97 -3.91 13.39
CA ASN A 113 0.32 -4.21 12.14
C ASN A 113 1.11 -5.22 11.29
N VAL A 114 2.44 -5.36 11.39
CA VAL A 114 3.22 -6.41 10.68
C VAL A 114 2.69 -7.83 10.96
N GLN A 115 1.97 -8.03 12.07
CA GLN A 115 1.21 -9.27 12.33
C GLN A 115 0.04 -9.51 11.35
N GLN A 116 -0.22 -8.59 10.42
CA GLN A 116 -1.21 -8.68 9.37
C GLN A 116 -0.60 -9.05 8.01
N ILE A 117 0.70 -9.42 7.94
CA ILE A 117 1.25 -10.05 6.73
C ILE A 117 0.38 -11.28 6.44
N PRO A 118 -0.25 -11.35 5.26
CA PRO A 118 -1.11 -12.47 4.98
C PRO A 118 -0.33 -13.81 5.01
N PRO A 119 -0.84 -14.84 5.71
CA PRO A 119 -0.09 -16.10 5.90
C PRO A 119 0.35 -16.77 4.60
N PHE A 120 -0.37 -16.53 3.49
CA PHE A 120 0.01 -17.11 2.20
C PHE A 120 1.32 -16.52 1.62
N LEU A 121 1.83 -15.39 2.14
CA LEU A 121 3.13 -14.83 1.74
C LEU A 121 4.29 -15.42 2.56
N THR A 122 4.03 -16.00 3.72
CA THR A 122 5.10 -16.52 4.60
C THR A 122 5.72 -17.81 4.09
N ILE A 123 5.18 -18.38 3.02
CA ILE A 123 5.71 -19.57 2.35
C ILE A 123 6.82 -19.23 1.35
N LEU A 124 6.97 -17.96 0.99
CA LEU A 124 7.93 -17.48 0.00
C LEU A 124 9.22 -17.01 0.68
N ASP A 125 10.37 -17.31 0.06
CA ASP A 125 11.64 -16.74 0.49
C ASP A 125 11.85 -15.30 -0.03
N ASP A 126 12.90 -14.61 0.45
CA ASP A 126 13.19 -13.23 0.08
C ASP A 126 13.39 -13.05 -1.44
N THR A 127 13.98 -14.05 -2.12
CA THR A 127 14.21 -13.99 -3.57
C THR A 127 12.89 -14.14 -4.33
N GLU A 128 12.02 -15.05 -3.90
CA GLU A 128 10.70 -15.26 -4.47
C GLU A 128 9.79 -14.05 -4.23
N LEU A 129 9.86 -13.41 -3.06
CA LEU A 129 9.14 -12.19 -2.74
C LEU A 129 9.56 -11.03 -3.65
N ASP A 130 10.86 -10.82 -3.85
CA ASP A 130 11.39 -9.79 -4.75
C ASP A 130 10.95 -10.03 -6.21
N GLN A 131 11.01 -11.28 -6.66
CA GLN A 131 10.56 -11.66 -8.00
C GLN A 131 9.06 -11.44 -8.19
N LEU A 132 8.25 -11.88 -7.23
CA LEU A 132 6.79 -11.72 -7.28
C LEU A 132 6.41 -10.24 -7.28
N ALA A 133 7.03 -9.43 -6.41
CA ALA A 133 6.81 -7.98 -6.36
C ALA A 133 7.14 -7.34 -7.71
N HIS A 134 8.31 -7.64 -8.28
CA HIS A 134 8.72 -7.11 -9.58
C HIS A 134 7.76 -7.50 -10.72
N ILE A 135 7.27 -8.74 -10.74
CA ILE A 135 6.31 -9.21 -11.74
C ILE A 135 4.97 -8.48 -11.57
N LEU A 136 4.47 -8.38 -10.34
CA LEU A 136 3.22 -7.69 -10.03
C LEU A 136 3.28 -6.22 -10.42
N ASP A 137 4.39 -5.52 -10.15
CA ASP A 137 4.56 -4.13 -10.54
C ASP A 137 4.47 -3.94 -12.06
N LYS A 138 5.12 -4.81 -12.83
CA LYS A 138 5.05 -4.78 -14.30
C LYS A 138 3.64 -5.00 -14.82
N VAL A 139 2.93 -5.98 -14.27
CA VAL A 139 1.55 -6.29 -14.67
C VAL A 139 0.62 -5.14 -14.29
N ASN A 140 0.73 -4.64 -13.05
CA ASN A 140 -0.09 -3.54 -12.55
C ASN A 140 0.10 -2.26 -13.37
N GLN A 141 1.34 -1.91 -13.70
CA GLN A 141 1.64 -0.74 -14.53
C GLN A 141 0.89 -0.81 -15.86
N HIS A 142 0.96 -1.96 -16.55
CA HIS A 142 0.28 -2.12 -17.83
C HIS A 142 -1.25 -2.10 -17.69
N MET A 143 -1.79 -2.76 -16.66
CA MET A 143 -3.23 -2.72 -16.37
C MET A 143 -3.71 -1.29 -16.08
N TYR A 144 -2.92 -0.49 -15.36
CA TYR A 144 -3.24 0.92 -15.13
C TYR A 144 -3.27 1.74 -16.43
N GLU A 145 -2.32 1.50 -17.34
CA GLU A 145 -2.30 2.13 -18.65
C GLU A 145 -3.53 1.76 -19.48
N GLU A 146 -3.90 0.48 -19.55
CA GLU A 146 -5.09 0.00 -20.25
C GLU A 146 -6.38 0.61 -19.69
N VAL A 147 -6.51 0.59 -18.36
CA VAL A 147 -7.64 1.19 -17.65
C VAL A 147 -7.75 2.68 -17.96
N ASN A 148 -6.62 3.41 -17.90
CA ASN A 148 -6.59 4.84 -18.14
C ASN A 148 -6.92 5.16 -19.60
N ALA A 149 -6.44 4.36 -20.56
CA ALA A 149 -6.77 4.50 -21.97
C ALA A 149 -8.25 4.21 -22.26
N ALA A 150 -8.83 3.21 -21.60
CA ALA A 150 -10.22 2.83 -21.79
C ALA A 150 -11.21 3.82 -21.19
N ASN A 151 -10.91 4.40 -20.02
CA ASN A 151 -11.78 5.38 -19.37
C ASN A 151 -11.01 6.29 -18.38
N PRO A 152 -10.52 7.45 -18.81
CA PRO A 152 -9.73 8.38 -17.96
C PRO A 152 -10.50 8.88 -16.73
N THR A 153 -11.82 9.02 -16.86
CA THR A 153 -12.71 9.45 -15.77
C THR A 153 -12.92 8.34 -14.75
N TRP A 154 -13.01 7.08 -15.22
CA TRP A 154 -13.05 5.91 -14.36
C TRP A 154 -11.72 5.66 -13.69
N PHE A 155 -10.57 5.85 -14.35
CA PHE A 155 -9.26 5.78 -13.70
C PHE A 155 -9.15 6.79 -12.55
N ASN A 156 -9.49 8.05 -12.78
CA ASN A 156 -9.52 9.05 -11.69
C ASN A 156 -10.49 8.66 -10.57
N LYS A 157 -11.67 8.13 -10.90
CA LYS A 157 -12.63 7.62 -9.90
C LYS A 157 -12.21 6.32 -9.25
N PHE A 158 -11.49 5.42 -9.90
CA PHE A 158 -11.07 4.10 -9.43
C PHE A 158 -9.80 4.23 -8.61
N HIS A 159 -8.84 5.05 -9.03
CA HIS A 159 -7.76 5.52 -8.16
C HIS A 159 -8.34 6.28 -6.99
N GLN A 160 -9.31 7.19 -7.18
CA GLN A 160 -9.98 7.82 -6.05
C GLN A 160 -10.84 6.86 -5.25
N VAL A 161 -11.38 5.75 -5.77
CA VAL A 161 -12.19 4.78 -5.00
C VAL A 161 -11.29 3.78 -4.30
N ILE A 162 -10.18 3.35 -4.89
CA ILE A 162 -9.13 2.61 -4.18
C ILE A 162 -8.57 3.52 -3.09
N MET A 163 -8.12 4.73 -3.42
CA MET A 163 -7.63 5.69 -2.44
C MET A 163 -8.72 6.10 -1.45
N ASN A 164 -9.98 6.25 -1.86
CA ASN A 164 -11.09 6.58 -0.96
C ASN A 164 -11.53 5.39 -0.16
N ARG A 165 -11.42 4.14 -0.61
CA ARG A 165 -11.70 2.93 0.18
C ARG A 165 -10.56 2.70 1.18
N MET A 166 -9.32 2.97 0.77
CA MET A 166 -8.16 3.14 1.65
C MET A 166 -8.35 4.28 2.66
N LEU A 167 -9.11 5.35 2.32
CA LEU A 167 -9.35 6.52 3.17
C LEU A 167 -10.68 6.49 3.95
N SER A 168 -11.69 5.73 3.53
CA SER A 168 -13.05 5.70 4.08
C SER A 168 -13.22 4.60 5.10
N GLN A 169 -12.49 3.48 4.94
CA GLN A 169 -12.30 2.48 5.99
C GLN A 169 -11.44 2.99 7.16
N LEU A 170 -10.94 4.25 7.09
CA LEU A 170 -10.31 4.97 8.19
C LEU A 170 -11.27 5.89 8.98
N HIS A 171 -12.48 6.16 8.47
CA HIS A 171 -13.47 6.99 9.20
C HIS A 171 -14.41 6.15 10.07
N SER A 172 -14.42 4.82 9.92
CA SER A 172 -15.25 3.90 10.72
C SER A 172 -14.75 3.70 12.16
N GLY A 173 -13.55 4.21 12.48
CA GLY A 173 -12.92 4.10 13.80
C GLY A 173 -12.93 5.39 14.64
N GLU A 174 -13.60 6.47 14.19
CA GLU A 174 -13.69 7.74 14.94
C GLU A 174 -14.99 7.89 15.78
N ASP A 175 -15.88 6.88 15.83
CA ASP A 175 -17.17 6.94 16.54
C ASP A 175 -17.34 5.90 17.68
N ARG A 176 -16.25 5.48 18.33
CA ARG A 176 -16.32 4.73 19.61
C ARG A 176 -15.35 5.28 20.65
#